data_AF-A0A1F8D7F1-F1
#
_entry.id   AF-A0A1F8D7F1-F1
#
_cell.length_a   1.000
_cell.length_b   1.000
_cell.length_c   1.000
_cell.angle_alpha   90.00
_cell.angle_beta   90.00
_cell.angle_gamma   90.00
#
_symmetry.space_group_name_H-M   'P 1'
#
loop_
_entity.id
_entity.type
_entity.pdbx_description
1 polymer ?
#
loop_
_entity_poly.entity_id
_entity_poly.type
_entity_poly.pdbx_seq_one_letter_code
_entity_poly.pdbx_strand_id
1 'polypeptide(L)' 'MKKYLLATFVIGLLILDWLALDDITTGSEPNYDGEWAILIVSAAIFGFLIFKKLLRRPAKK' A
#
# COMPACT_ATOMS: atom_id res chain seq x y z
N MET A 1 -4.37 16.43 -13.13
CA MET A 1 -5.20 16.19 -11.93
C MET A 1 -5.17 14.73 -11.47
N LYS A 2 -5.62 13.75 -12.27
CA LYS A 2 -5.68 12.32 -11.87
C LYS A 2 -4.34 11.73 -11.40
N LYS A 3 -3.22 12.16 -11.99
CA LYS A 3 -1.86 11.74 -11.60
C LYS A 3 -1.43 12.27 -10.22
N TYR A 4 -1.81 13.50 -9.88
CA TYR A 4 -1.50 14.09 -8.58
C TYR A 4 -2.33 13.41 -7.49
N LEU A 5 -3.61 13.15 -7.75
CA LEU A 5 -4.48 12.43 -6.81
C LEU A 5 -3.98 11.01 -6.55
N LEU A 6 -3.52 10.31 -7.61
CA LEU A 6 -2.86 9.01 -7.47
C LEU A 6 -1.55 9.12 -6.68
N ALA A 7 -0.73 10.13 -6.94
CA ALA A 7 0.55 10.32 -6.24
C ALA A 7 0.33 10.61 -4.75
N THR A 8 -0.60 11.51 -4.40
CA THR A 8 -0.96 11.80 -3.01
C THR A 8 -1.52 10.56 -2.31
N PHE A 9 -2.35 9.77 -2.99
CA PHE A 9 -2.88 8.51 -2.46
C PHE A 9 -1.78 7.48 -2.18
N VAL A 10 -0.84 7.31 -3.11
CA VAL A 10 0.30 6.39 -2.93
C VAL A 10 1.22 6.86 -1.80
N ILE A 11 1.52 8.16 -1.72
CA ILE A 11 2.34 8.72 -0.64
C ILE A 11 1.64 8.54 0.72
N GLY A 12 0.33 8.76 0.78
CA GLY A 12 -0.45 8.54 2.01
C GLY A 12 -0.41 7.09 2.48
N LEU A 13 -0.56 6.12 1.58
CA LEU A 13 -0.43 4.69 1.90
C LEU A 13 0.97 4.35 2.42
N LEU A 14 2.02 4.87 1.79
CA LEU A 14 3.40 4.61 2.22
C LEU A 14 3.70 5.18 3.61
N ILE A 15 3.12 6.33 3.97
CA ILE A 15 3.26 6.90 5.31
C ILE A 15 2.53 6.03 6.34
N LEU A 16 1.33 5.53 6.01
CA LEU A 16 0.58 4.62 6.90
C LEU A 16 1.32 3.29 7.10
N ASP A 17 1.88 2.72 6.03
CA ASP A 17 2.70 1.51 6.11
C ASP A 17 3.96 1.74 6.95
N TRP A 18 4.60 2.90 6.81
CA TRP A 18 5.75 3.27 7.63
C TRP A 18 5.41 3.33 9.11
N LEU A 19 4.32 4.01 9.48
CA LEU A 19 3.88 4.10 10.88
C LEU A 19 3.50 2.73 11.44
N ALA A 20 2.76 1.92 10.69
CA ALA A 20 2.41 0.57 11.12
C ALA A 20 3.67 -0.31 11.32
N LEU A 21 4.66 -0.20 10.43
CA LEU A 21 5.92 -0.94 10.59
C LEU A 21 6.77 -0.42 11.75
N ASP A 22 6.79 0.89 11.97
CA ASP A 22 7.51 1.51 13.09
C ASP A 22 6.95 1.01 14.43
N ASP A 23 5.63 1.00 14.58
CA ASP A 23 4.95 0.48 15.77
C ASP A 23 5.21 -1.03 15.95
N ILE A 24 5.08 -1.83 14.88
CA ILE A 24 5.40 -3.28 14.89
C ILE A 24 6.85 -3.53 15.32
N THR A 25 7.82 -2.76 14.81
CA THR A 25 9.25 -3.00 15.02
C THR A 25 9.80 -2.40 16.30
N THR A 26 9.22 -1.29 16.78
CA THR A 26 9.62 -0.62 18.02
C THR A 26 8.90 -1.23 19.23
N GLY A 27 7.75 -1.89 19.02
CA GLY A 27 6.99 -2.55 20.08
C GLY A 27 6.31 -1.55 21.05
N SER A 28 6.13 -0.31 20.60
CA SER A 28 5.40 0.73 21.33
C SER A 28 3.90 0.46 21.23
N GLU A 29 3.26 0.11 22.35
CA GLU A 29 1.80 -0.15 22.48
C GLU A 29 1.16 -0.85 21.27
N PRO A 30 1.41 -2.16 21.08
CA PRO A 30 1.07 -2.79 19.82
C PRO A 30 -0.44 -2.99 19.70
N ASN A 31 -1.06 -2.22 18.81
CA ASN A 31 -2.35 -2.60 18.26
C ASN A 31 -2.08 -3.44 17.00
N TYR A 32 -1.49 -4.62 17.22
CA TYR A 32 -1.05 -5.52 16.16
C TYR A 32 -2.15 -5.75 15.12
N ASP A 33 -3.41 -5.89 15.55
CA ASP A 33 -4.53 -6.12 14.64
C ASP A 33 -4.76 -4.94 13.68
N GLY A 34 -4.63 -3.70 14.16
CA GLY A 34 -4.76 -2.49 13.33
C GLY A 34 -3.58 -2.32 12.37
N GLU A 35 -2.36 -2.53 12.86
CA GLU A 35 -1.13 -2.40 12.07
C GLU A 35 -1.07 -3.44 10.94
N TRP A 36 -1.38 -4.71 11.24
CA TRP A 36 -1.47 -5.76 10.23
C TRP A 36 -2.61 -5.54 9.24
N ALA A 37 -3.76 -5.00 9.69
CA ALA A 37 -4.85 -4.65 8.80
C ALA A 37 -4.44 -3.56 7.79
N ILE A 38 -3.70 -2.53 8.23
CA ILE A 38 -3.16 -1.48 7.35
C ILE A 38 -2.26 -2.09 6.28
N LEU A 39 -1.31 -2.94 6.68
CA LEU A 39 -0.38 -3.60 5.76
C LEU A 39 -1.10 -4.53 4.76
N ILE A 40 -2.07 -5.32 5.21
CA ILE A 40 -2.84 -6.22 4.34
C ILE A 40 -3.64 -5.42 3.30
N VAL A 41 -4.31 -4.35 3.73
CA VAL A 41 -5.08 -3.48 2.84
C VAL A 41 -4.16 -2.78 1.84
N SER A 42 -3.03 -2.26 2.28
CA SER A 42 -2.02 -1.64 1.41
C SER A 42 -1.49 -2.63 0.37
N ALA A 43 -1.11 -3.84 0.81
CA ALA A 43 -0.64 -4.91 -0.07
C ALA A 43 -1.70 -5.31 -1.12
N ALA A 44 -2.98 -5.40 -0.73
CA ALA A 44 -4.06 -5.69 -1.67
C ALA A 44 -4.25 -4.58 -2.71
N ILE A 45 -4.19 -3.30 -2.29
CA ILE A 45 -4.31 -2.14 -3.18
C ILE A 45 -3.15 -2.10 -4.17
N PHE A 46 -1.90 -2.18 -3.70
CA PHE A 46 -0.73 -2.18 -4.58
C PHE A 46 -0.70 -3.40 -5.48
N GLY A 47 -1.01 -4.59 -4.94
CA GLY A 47 -1.14 -5.83 -5.71
C GLY A 47 -2.15 -5.70 -6.85
N PHE A 48 -3.34 -5.15 -6.57
CA PHE A 48 -4.35 -4.88 -7.59
C PHE A 48 -3.88 -3.88 -8.66
N LEU A 49 -3.24 -2.77 -8.26
CA LEU A 49 -2.73 -1.77 -9.20
C LEU A 49 -1.64 -2.33 -10.11
N ILE A 50 -0.72 -3.13 -9.55
CA ILE A 50 0.35 -3.81 -10.28
C ILE A 50 -0.24 -4.86 -11.23
N PHE A 51 -1.14 -5.72 -10.73
CA PHE A 51 -1.81 -6.76 -11.51
C PHE A 51 -2.59 -6.17 -12.69
N LYS A 52 -3.37 -5.11 -12.45
CA LYS A 52 -4.09 -4.38 -13.49
C LYS A 52 -3.14 -3.79 -14.55
N LYS A 53 -1.95 -3.33 -14.15
CA LYS A 53 -0.95 -2.80 -15.10
C LYS A 53 -0.28 -3.92 -15.89
N LEU A 54 0.00 -5.06 -15.25
CA LEU A 54 0.58 -6.25 -15.89
C LEU A 54 -0.39 -6.85 -16.91
N LEU A 55 -1.67 -7.00 -16.58
CA LEU A 55 -2.72 -7.49 -17.48
C LEU A 55 -3.01 -6.57 -18.66
N ARG A 56 -2.63 -5.30 -18.58
CA ARG A 56 -2.78 -4.32 -19.66
C ARG A 56 -1.63 -4.31 -20.65
N ARG A 57 -0.61 -5.14 -20.46
CA ARG A 57 0.39 -5.36 -21.51
C ARG A 57 -0.28 -6.16 -22.62
N PRO A 58 -0.51 -5.61 -23.83
CA PRO A 58 -0.91 -6.44 -24.95
C PRO A 58 0.20 -7.47 -25.14
N ALA A 59 -0.19 -8.74 -25.30
CA ALA A 59 0.71 -9.77 -25.76
C ALA A 59 1.39 -9.22 -27.03
N LYS A 60 2.68 -8.93 -26.93
CA LYS A 60 3.47 -8.44 -28.06
C LYS A 60 3.50 -9.62 -29.05
N LYS A 61 2.64 -9.55 -30.06
CA LYS A 61 2.56 -10.54 -31.14
C LYS A 61 3.60 -10.22 -32.19
#